data_AF-A0A534L2L3-F1
#
_entry.id   AF-A0A534L2L3-F1
#
_cell.length_a   1.000
_cell.length_b   1.000
_cell.length_c   1.000
_cell.angle_alpha   90.00
_cell.angle_beta   90.00
_cell.angle_gamma   90.00
#
_symmetry.space_group_name_H-M   'P 1'
#
loop_
_entity.id
_entity.type
_entity.pdbx_description
1 polymer ?
#
loop_
_entity_poly.entity_id
_entity_poly.type
_entity_poly.pdbx_seq_one_letter_code
_entity_poly.pdbx_strand_id
1 'polypeptide(L)'
;MARGRMTIGAAPIALAFDANLATFGFPFEKDLRTPVDIAAWISGTTSIGEAGTYLRDLAHAGRFLTFAFPKRGFPPQLGEPIVTTNRPDAKKATTAAFLAGLLEHGTSILLI
;
A
#
# COMPACT_ATOMS: atom_id res chain seq x y z
N MET A 1 -10.37 -3.56 18.74
CA MET A 1 -10.65 -3.69 17.29
C MET A 1 -10.02 -2.50 16.56
N ALA A 2 -8.81 -2.63 16.02
CA ALA A 2 -8.20 -1.61 15.17
C ALA A 2 -8.52 -1.96 13.70
N ARG A 3 -9.74 -1.64 13.24
CA ARG A 3 -10.21 -1.99 11.89
C ARG A 3 -10.18 -0.75 11.00
N GLY A 4 -9.29 -0.70 10.01
CA GLY A 4 -9.45 0.12 8.80
C GLY A 4 -8.66 1.43 8.62
N ARG A 5 -8.14 2.08 9.67
CA ARG A 5 -7.57 3.45 9.51
C ARG A 5 -6.31 3.55 8.64
N MET A 6 -5.43 2.55 8.71
CA MET A 6 -4.10 2.63 8.08
C MET A 6 -4.13 2.41 6.56
N THR A 7 -4.95 1.47 6.07
CA THR A 7 -5.07 1.17 4.63
C THR A 7 -5.67 2.33 3.85
N ILE A 8 -6.62 3.04 4.46
CA ILE A 8 -7.41 4.10 3.81
C ILE A 8 -6.58 5.39 3.67
N GLY A 9 -5.71 5.70 4.63
CA GLY A 9 -4.86 6.90 4.59
C GLY A 9 -3.78 6.87 3.51
N ALA A 10 -3.33 5.67 3.09
CA ALA A 10 -2.31 5.53 2.05
C ALA A 10 -2.87 5.66 0.62
N ALA A 11 -4.17 5.43 0.41
CA ALA A 11 -4.82 5.53 -0.90
C ALA A 11 -4.68 6.90 -1.59
N PRO A 12 -4.98 8.05 -0.93
CA PRO A 12 -4.78 9.36 -1.56
C PRO A 12 -3.32 9.63 -1.92
N ILE A 13 -2.38 9.18 -1.09
CA ILE A 13 -0.94 9.34 -1.33
C ILE A 13 -0.53 8.50 -2.55
N ALA A 14 -0.94 7.23 -2.59
CA ALA A 14 -0.62 6.34 -3.71
C ALA A 14 -1.18 6.89 -5.04
N LEU A 15 -2.40 7.44 -5.02
CA LEU A 15 -3.00 8.06 -6.20
C LEU A 15 -2.23 9.32 -6.62
N ALA A 16 -1.91 10.22 -5.68
CA ALA A 16 -1.24 11.49 -5.95
C ALA A 16 0.18 11.33 -6.53
N PHE A 17 0.89 10.26 -6.16
CA PHE A 17 2.28 10.00 -6.59
C PHE A 17 2.40 8.90 -7.66
N ASP A 18 1.30 8.57 -8.34
CA ASP A 18 1.28 7.53 -9.37
C ASP A 18 1.79 6.14 -8.89
N ALA A 19 1.65 5.85 -7.59
CA ALA A 19 2.14 4.63 -6.97
C ALA A 19 1.07 3.52 -6.88
N ASN A 20 1.52 2.28 -6.71
CA ASN A 20 0.66 1.14 -6.37
C ASN A 20 0.39 1.11 -4.86
N LEU A 21 -0.79 0.64 -4.47
CA LEU A 21 -1.14 0.39 -3.07
C LEU A 21 -1.27 -1.12 -2.84
N ALA A 22 -0.45 -1.67 -1.96
CA ALA A 22 -0.49 -3.09 -1.59
C ALA A 22 -0.94 -3.27 -0.14
N THR A 23 -1.74 -4.32 0.10
CA THR A 23 -2.09 -4.77 1.46
C THR A 23 -1.52 -6.15 1.73
N PHE A 24 -1.05 -6.38 2.95
CA PHE A 24 -0.47 -7.66 3.37
C PHE A 24 -1.19 -8.19 4.59
N GLY A 25 -1.79 -9.37 4.47
CA GLY A 25 -2.43 -10.07 5.59
C GLY A 25 -3.64 -9.34 6.18
N PHE A 26 -4.24 -8.40 5.44
CA PHE A 26 -5.44 -7.72 5.89
C PHE A 26 -6.64 -8.69 5.85
N PRO A 27 -7.39 -8.84 6.94
CA PRO A 27 -8.50 -9.80 7.01
C PRO A 27 -9.75 -9.23 6.32
N PHE A 28 -9.78 -9.26 4.99
CA PHE A 28 -10.99 -8.96 4.22
C PHE A 28 -12.09 -10.02 4.46
N GLU A 29 -13.35 -9.68 4.18
CA GLU A 29 -14.42 -10.68 4.17
C GLU A 29 -14.12 -11.81 3.19
N LYS A 30 -14.42 -13.05 3.59
CA LYS A 30 -13.96 -14.29 2.94
C LYS A 30 -14.47 -14.47 1.51
N ASP A 31 -15.56 -13.80 1.15
CA ASP A 31 -16.20 -13.93 -0.17
C ASP A 31 -15.71 -12.88 -1.17
N LEU A 32 -14.87 -11.93 -0.75
CA LEU A 32 -14.29 -10.90 -1.63
C LEU A 32 -13.11 -11.49 -2.40
N ARG A 33 -13.27 -11.62 -3.72
CA ARG A 33 -12.28 -12.28 -4.59
C ARG A 33 -11.47 -11.32 -5.43
N THR A 34 -11.97 -10.13 -5.71
CA THR A 34 -11.27 -9.15 -6.55
C THR A 34 -10.86 -7.90 -5.77
N PRO A 35 -9.77 -7.22 -6.17
CA PRO A 35 -9.40 -5.92 -5.59
C PRO A 35 -10.52 -4.89 -5.66
N VAL A 36 -11.37 -4.95 -6.69
CA VAL A 36 -12.52 -4.07 -6.87
C VAL A 36 -13.61 -4.36 -5.83
N ASP A 37 -13.95 -5.64 -5.60
CA ASP A 37 -14.92 -6.02 -4.56
C ASP A 37 -14.43 -5.59 -3.17
N ILE A 38 -13.13 -5.78 -2.92
CA ILE A 38 -12.48 -5.37 -1.67
C ILE A 38 -12.56 -3.85 -1.49
N ALA A 39 -12.23 -3.07 -2.53
CA ALA A 39 -12.33 -1.62 -2.49
C ALA A 39 -13.78 -1.15 -2.26
N ALA A 40 -14.76 -1.78 -2.91
CA ALA A 40 -16.17 -1.50 -2.72
C ALA A 40 -16.64 -1.79 -1.29
N TRP A 41 -16.24 -2.93 -0.73
CA TRP A 41 -16.55 -3.32 0.65
C TRP A 41 -15.93 -2.38 1.68
N ILE A 42 -14.65 -2.01 1.54
CA ILE A 42 -13.98 -1.04 2.42
C ILE A 42 -14.70 0.31 2.35
N SER A 43 -15.09 0.74 1.15
CA SER A 43 -15.80 2.00 0.97
C SER A 43 -17.19 2.00 1.62
N GLY A 44 -17.89 0.87 1.60
CA GLY A 44 -19.22 0.73 2.21
C GLY A 44 -19.19 0.56 3.73
N THR A 45 -18.10 0.03 4.29
CA THR A 45 -17.95 -0.24 5.72
C THR A 45 -17.26 0.89 6.50
N THR A 46 -16.71 1.89 5.80
CA THR A 46 -15.92 2.94 6.42
C THR A 46 -16.62 4.29 6.29
N SER A 47 -16.62 5.07 7.37
CA SER A 47 -17.27 6.39 7.42
C SER A 47 -16.48 7.48 6.68
N ILE A 48 -15.35 7.14 6.05
CA ILE A 48 -14.43 8.05 5.37
C ILE A 48 -14.74 7.99 3.87
N GLY A 49 -15.89 8.56 3.49
CA GLY A 49 -16.49 8.42 2.16
C GLY A 49 -15.60 8.81 0.97
N GLU A 50 -14.71 9.80 1.13
CA GLU A 50 -13.77 10.22 0.05
C GLU A 50 -12.62 9.24 -0.15
N ALA A 51 -12.09 8.66 0.93
CA ALA A 51 -10.94 7.79 0.82
C ALA A 51 -11.29 6.40 0.26
N GLY A 52 -12.57 6.01 0.36
CA GLY A 52 -13.11 4.88 -0.41
C GLY A 52 -13.07 5.11 -1.92
N THR A 53 -13.24 6.36 -2.38
CA THR A 53 -13.15 6.69 -3.81
C THR A 53 -11.74 6.46 -4.35
N TYR A 54 -10.70 6.97 -3.68
CA TYR A 54 -9.32 6.75 -4.12
C TYR A 54 -8.95 5.26 -4.19
N LEU A 55 -9.45 4.46 -3.24
CA LEU A 55 -9.17 3.02 -3.24
C LEU A 55 -9.86 2.31 -4.41
N ARG A 56 -11.09 2.71 -4.77
CA ARG A 56 -11.78 2.21 -5.96
C ARG A 56 -11.04 2.62 -7.24
N ASP A 57 -10.60 3.86 -7.33
CA ASP A 57 -9.86 4.36 -8.49
C ASP A 57 -8.57 3.55 -8.71
N LEU A 58 -7.82 3.30 -7.62
CA LEU A 58 -6.64 2.43 -7.65
C LEU A 58 -6.99 0.99 -8.06
N ALA A 59 -8.10 0.44 -7.57
CA ALA A 59 -8.53 -0.91 -7.93
C ALA A 59 -8.94 -1.03 -9.41
N HIS A 60 -9.69 -0.05 -9.94
CA HIS A 60 -10.07 0.00 -11.35
C HIS A 60 -8.87 0.19 -12.27
N ALA A 61 -7.85 0.93 -11.83
CA ALA A 61 -6.59 1.10 -12.55
C ALA A 61 -5.65 -0.13 -12.47
N GLY A 62 -6.02 -1.19 -11.73
CA GLY A 62 -5.16 -2.36 -11.52
C GLY A 62 -3.98 -2.10 -10.58
N ARG A 63 -4.02 -1.01 -9.81
CA ARG A 63 -2.94 -0.50 -8.95
C ARG A 63 -3.18 -0.78 -7.46
N PHE A 64 -4.30 -1.40 -7.13
CA PHE A 64 -4.57 -1.93 -5.80
C PHE A 64 -4.29 -3.45 -5.77
N LEU A 65 -3.34 -3.84 -4.92
CA LEU A 65 -2.86 -5.21 -4.79
C LEU A 65 -3.17 -5.75 -3.40
N THR A 66 -3.56 -7.02 -3.34
CA THR A 66 -3.85 -7.71 -2.08
C THR A 66 -3.03 -8.99 -1.99
N PHE A 67 -2.31 -9.13 -0.87
CA PHE A 67 -1.45 -10.27 -0.61
C PHE A 67 -1.79 -10.87 0.75
N ALA A 68 -1.66 -12.20 0.85
CA ALA A 68 -1.64 -12.86 2.15
C ALA A 68 -0.42 -12.37 2.96
N PHE A 69 -0.45 -12.58 4.28
CA PHE A 69 0.67 -12.19 5.12
C PHE A 69 1.95 -12.94 4.67
N PRO A 70 3.04 -12.22 4.35
CA PRO A 70 4.25 -12.85 3.81
C PRO A 70 4.92 -13.73 4.87
N LYS A 71 5.15 -15.01 4.55
CA LYS A 71 5.84 -15.96 5.44
C LYS A 71 7.37 -15.90 5.32
N ARG A 72 7.91 -15.44 4.19
CA ARG A 72 9.34 -15.47 3.85
C ARG A 72 9.86 -14.15 3.24
N GLY A 73 9.20 -13.04 3.54
CA GLY A 73 9.52 -11.73 2.98
C GLY A 73 8.53 -11.28 1.90
N PHE A 74 8.72 -10.03 1.44
CA PHE A 74 7.85 -9.41 0.46
C PHE A 74 8.11 -9.94 -0.96
N PRO A 75 7.09 -10.01 -1.82
CA PRO A 75 7.29 -10.42 -3.21
C PRO A 75 8.30 -9.50 -3.93
N PRO A 76 9.31 -10.04 -4.63
CA PRO A 76 10.40 -9.24 -5.22
C PRO A 76 9.92 -8.27 -6.29
N GLN A 77 8.78 -8.55 -6.93
CA GLN A 77 8.15 -7.64 -7.91
C GLN A 77 7.69 -6.31 -7.30
N LEU A 78 7.65 -6.18 -5.97
CA LEU A 78 7.31 -4.94 -5.29
C LEU A 78 8.52 -4.04 -5.05
N GLY A 79 9.73 -4.53 -5.36
CA GLY A 79 10.97 -3.80 -5.17
C GLY A 79 11.59 -3.96 -3.78
N GLU A 80 12.59 -3.12 -3.50
CA GLU A 80 13.34 -3.15 -2.26
C GLU A 80 12.51 -2.62 -1.08
N PRO A 81 12.33 -3.38 0.01
CA PRO A 81 11.57 -2.92 1.18
C PRO A 81 12.29 -1.82 1.96
N ILE A 82 11.65 -0.66 2.07
CA ILE A 82 12.14 0.49 2.85
C ILE A 82 11.14 0.80 3.96
N VAL A 83 11.60 0.69 5.21
CA VAL A 83 10.77 0.92 6.39
C VAL A 83 10.86 2.37 6.84
N THR A 84 9.72 3.02 7.00
CA THR A 84 9.61 4.34 7.62
C THR A 84 9.60 4.19 9.15
N THR A 85 10.54 4.85 9.83
CA THR A 85 10.65 4.80 11.30
C THR A 85 11.26 6.08 11.84
N ASN A 86 10.82 6.50 13.03
CA ASN A 86 11.43 7.61 13.75
C ASN A 86 12.74 7.24 14.48
N ARG A 87 13.09 5.94 14.50
CA ARG A 87 14.32 5.41 15.11
C ARG A 87 15.02 4.46 14.14
N PRO A 88 15.65 4.99 13.08
CA PRO A 88 16.39 4.15 12.15
C PRO A 88 17.66 3.59 12.81
N ASP A 89 18.06 2.39 12.40
CA ASP A 89 19.44 1.94 12.58
C ASP A 89 20.34 2.82 11.70
N ALA A 90 21.31 3.49 12.30
CA ALA A 90 22.20 4.42 11.59
C ALA A 90 22.91 3.78 10.39
N LYS A 91 23.17 2.47 10.42
CA LYS A 91 23.82 1.74 9.31
C LYS A 91 22.90 1.50 8.12
N LYS A 92 21.59 1.62 8.31
CA LYS A 92 20.53 1.36 7.32
C LYS A 92 19.70 2.61 7.01
N ALA A 93 20.05 3.74 7.63
CA ALA A 93 19.34 4.98 7.46
C ALA A 93 19.50 5.49 6.02
N THR A 94 18.41 6.00 5.47
CA THR A 94 18.35 6.57 4.12
C THR A 94 17.48 7.83 4.15
N THR A 95 17.46 8.59 3.05
CA THR A 95 16.68 9.83 2.93
C THR A 95 15.72 9.75 1.75
N ALA A 96 14.62 10.50 1.81
CA ALA A 96 13.66 10.55 0.71
C ALA A 96 14.31 11.02 -0.60
N ALA A 97 15.24 11.99 -0.55
CA ALA A 97 15.96 12.47 -1.73
C ALA A 97 16.83 11.38 -2.37
N PHE A 98 17.51 10.56 -1.54
CA PHE A 98 18.30 9.44 -2.06
C PHE A 98 17.42 8.37 -2.71
N LEU A 99 16.30 8.00 -2.07
CA LEU A 99 15.35 7.03 -2.61
C LEU A 99 14.69 7.53 -3.90
N ALA A 100 14.39 8.83 -4.00
CA ALA A 100 13.89 9.44 -5.22
C ALA A 100 14.90 9.29 -6.38
N GLY A 101 16.18 9.52 -6.13
CA GLY A 101 17.23 9.27 -7.13
C GLY A 101 17.28 7.79 -7.56
N LEU A 102 17.10 6.84 -6.65
CA LEU A 102 17.04 5.42 -7.01
C LEU A 102 15.83 5.10 -7.92
N LEU A 103 14.67 5.71 -7.65
CA LEU A 103 13.47 5.57 -8.47
C LEU A 103 13.70 6.11 -9.89
N GLU A 104 14.34 7.27 -10.01
CA GLU A 104 14.71 7.88 -11.31
C GLU A 104 15.67 7.00 -12.12
N HIS A 105 16.50 6.20 -11.44
CA HIS A 105 17.41 5.24 -12.06
C HIS A 105 16.79 3.84 -12.30
N GLY A 106 15.48 3.68 -12.10
CA GLY A 106 14.75 2.45 -12.42
C GLY A 106 14.71 1.41 -11.29
N THR A 107 15.11 1.79 -10.07
CA THR A 107 14.97 0.91 -8.90
C THR A 107 13.52 0.93 -8.43
N SER A 108 12.89 -0.24 -8.30
CA SER A 108 11.57 -0.33 -7.66
C SER A 108 11.72 -0.44 -6.14
N ILE A 109 10.84 0.24 -5.40
CA ILE A 109 10.89 0.34 -3.94
C ILE A 109 9.52 0.05 -3.34
N LEU A 110 9.49 -0.70 -2.24
CA LEU A 110 8.31 -0.93 -1.42
C LEU A 110 8.42 -0.12 -0.12
N LEU A 111 7.66 0.96 0.00
CA LEU A 111 7.61 1.77 1.23
C LEU A 111 6.65 1.16 2.27
N ILE A 112 7.11 1.00 3.51
CA ILE A 112 6.37 0.35 4.61
C ILE A 112 6.27 1.28 5.83
#